data_AF-A0A0C2BEU7-F1
#
_entry.id   AF-A0A0C2BEU7-F1
#
_cell.length_a   1.000
_cell.length_b   1.000
_cell.length_c   1.000
_cell.angle_alpha   90.00
_cell.angle_beta   90.00
_cell.angle_gamma   90.00
#
_symmetry.space_group_name_H-M   'P 1'
#
loop_
_entity.id
_entity.type
_entity.pdbx_description
1 polymer ?
#
loop_
_entity_poly.entity_id
_entity_poly.type
_entity_poly.pdbx_seq_one_letter_code
_entity_poly.pdbx_strand_id
1 'polypeptide(L)'
;MPLTLASLVQNPALKLTVRGGKDRLGTPVRWVHASELADPVPYMEGGELLLVTATNLDAENPEAMRRYVRRLLGAGVVGLGFAVGVHYEDIPAALADAAVAEGLPLLEVPRPTPFLAISKAVSKAVAADQYRSVTAGFEAQRELTRAALTEGPAALLARLAAHVDGWAALYDATGAV
;
A
#
# COMPACT_ATOMS: atom_id res chain seq x y z
N MET A 1 3.03 2.70 -10.22
CA MET A 1 3.71 1.99 -9.11
C MET A 1 2.81 2.10 -7.90
N PRO A 2 2.45 0.97 -7.28
CA PRO A 2 1.50 0.97 -6.17
C PRO A 2 2.04 1.82 -5.01
N LEU A 3 1.13 2.44 -4.27
CA LEU A 3 1.46 3.10 -3.01
C LEU A 3 2.02 2.04 -2.03
N THR A 4 3.10 2.35 -1.31
CA THR A 4 3.71 1.46 -0.31
C THR A 4 3.79 2.14 1.06
N LEU A 5 4.06 1.36 2.11
CA LEU A 5 4.35 1.90 3.44
C LEU A 5 5.58 2.84 3.41
N ALA A 6 6.61 2.48 2.65
CA ALA A 6 7.79 3.32 2.44
C ALA A 6 7.41 4.69 1.86
N SER A 7 6.49 4.73 0.87
CA SER A 7 6.01 5.98 0.27
C SER A 7 5.29 6.88 1.30
N LEU A 8 4.56 6.29 2.26
CA LEU A 8 3.90 7.06 3.32
C LEU A 8 4.91 7.59 4.34
N VAL A 9 5.88 6.78 4.74
CA VAL A 9 6.96 7.18 5.67
C VAL A 9 7.84 8.28 5.07
N GLN A 10 8.14 8.18 3.78
CA GLN A 10 8.96 9.16 3.05
C GLN A 10 8.22 10.48 2.81
N ASN A 11 6.90 10.56 3.03
CA ASN A 11 6.15 11.80 2.90
C ASN A 11 6.43 12.71 4.12
N PRO A 12 7.20 13.80 3.96
CA PRO A 12 7.62 14.63 5.09
C PRO A 12 6.45 15.35 5.78
N ALA A 13 5.32 15.52 5.09
CA ALA A 13 4.14 16.13 5.67
C ALA A 13 3.43 15.23 6.69
N LEU A 14 3.61 13.91 6.61
CA LEU A 14 3.00 12.95 7.54
C LEU A 14 3.85 12.70 8.78
N LYS A 15 5.18 12.90 8.69
CA LYS A 15 6.14 12.74 9.79
C LYS A 15 6.03 11.38 10.49
N LEU A 16 5.77 10.32 9.74
CA LEU A 16 5.64 8.97 10.29
C LEU A 16 7.03 8.41 10.66
N THR A 17 7.11 7.74 11.80
CA THR A 17 8.35 7.08 12.24
C THR A 17 8.18 5.56 12.23
N VAL A 18 9.13 4.83 11.68
CA VAL A 18 9.06 3.35 11.65
C VAL A 18 9.55 2.80 12.99
N ARG A 19 8.66 2.12 13.72
CA ARG A 19 8.95 1.47 15.02
C ARG A 19 9.11 -0.05 14.90
N GLY A 20 8.64 -0.67 13.82
CA GLY A 20 8.82 -2.11 13.55
C GLY A 20 8.65 -2.47 12.07
N GLY A 21 9.19 -3.62 11.65
CA GLY A 21 9.01 -4.17 10.31
C GLY A 21 9.68 -3.39 9.16
N LYS A 22 10.90 -2.88 9.38
CA LYS A 22 11.65 -2.05 8.40
C LYS A 22 11.89 -2.76 7.06
N ASP A 23 12.07 -4.07 7.11
CA ASP A 23 12.27 -4.98 5.97
C ASP A 23 11.01 -5.15 5.10
N ARG A 24 9.83 -4.76 5.61
CA ARG A 24 8.53 -4.92 4.93
C ARG A 24 7.92 -3.62 4.46
N LEU A 25 8.64 -2.50 4.47
CA LEU A 25 8.11 -1.20 4.04
C LEU A 25 7.78 -1.13 2.54
N GLY A 26 8.30 -2.05 1.73
CA GLY A 26 7.90 -2.21 0.33
C GLY A 26 6.49 -2.76 0.12
N THR A 27 5.78 -3.14 1.19
CA THR A 27 4.43 -3.72 1.11
C THR A 27 3.43 -2.69 0.54
N PRO A 28 2.65 -3.06 -0.50
CA PRO A 28 1.61 -2.20 -1.05
C PRO A 28 0.51 -1.86 -0.05
N VAL A 29 0.06 -0.61 -0.06
CA VAL A 29 -1.07 -0.10 0.73
C VAL A 29 -2.20 0.22 -0.22
N ARG A 30 -3.33 -0.47 -0.06
CA ARG A 30 -4.54 -0.29 -0.88
C ARG A 30 -5.50 0.72 -0.27
N TRP A 31 -5.54 0.77 1.06
CA TRP A 31 -6.44 1.63 1.81
C TRP A 31 -5.87 1.96 3.18
N VAL A 32 -6.49 2.92 3.88
CA VAL A 32 -6.18 3.24 5.26
C VAL A 32 -7.46 3.46 6.03
N HIS A 33 -7.55 2.87 7.21
CA HIS A 33 -8.75 2.90 8.02
C HIS A 33 -8.40 3.13 9.49
N ALA A 34 -9.18 3.96 10.18
CA ALA A 34 -9.05 4.14 11.62
C ALA A 34 -10.11 3.30 12.33
N SER A 35 -9.70 2.48 13.30
CA SER A 35 -10.63 1.65 14.08
C SER A 35 -10.13 1.45 15.50
N GLU A 36 -11.02 1.59 16.47
CA GLU A 36 -10.76 1.30 17.88
C GLU A 36 -11.42 -0.01 18.33
N LEU A 37 -11.83 -0.87 17.39
CA LEU A 37 -12.44 -2.15 17.74
C LEU A 37 -11.36 -3.11 18.27
N ALA A 38 -11.67 -3.81 19.37
CA ALA A 38 -10.86 -4.95 19.83
C ALA A 38 -10.81 -6.09 18.79
N ASP A 39 -11.78 -6.10 17.89
CA ASP A 39 -11.82 -6.95 16.71
C ASP A 39 -12.26 -6.17 15.46
N PRO A 40 -11.32 -5.65 14.66
CA PRO A 40 -11.65 -4.98 13.41
C PRO A 40 -11.79 -5.95 12.23
N VAL A 41 -11.38 -7.23 12.37
CA VAL A 41 -11.27 -8.20 11.27
C VAL A 41 -12.55 -8.35 10.42
N PRO A 42 -13.77 -8.37 10.99
CA PRO A 42 -15.01 -8.51 10.20
C PRO A 42 -15.24 -7.41 9.17
N TYR A 43 -14.51 -6.29 9.26
CA TYR A 43 -14.66 -5.12 8.38
C TYR A 43 -13.46 -4.90 7.46
N MET A 44 -12.47 -5.80 7.46
CA MET A 44 -11.25 -5.70 6.65
C MET A 44 -11.37 -6.51 5.36
N GLU A 45 -10.76 -6.01 4.29
CA GLU A 45 -10.65 -6.65 2.97
C GLU A 45 -9.21 -7.08 2.64
N GLY A 46 -8.22 -6.60 3.39
CA GLY A 46 -6.80 -6.86 3.20
C GLY A 46 -6.10 -5.76 2.40
N GLY A 47 -4.81 -5.55 2.69
CA GLY A 47 -4.02 -4.47 2.07
C GLY A 47 -4.14 -3.12 2.77
N GLU A 48 -4.80 -3.04 3.92
CA GLU A 48 -5.00 -1.80 4.67
C GLU A 48 -3.85 -1.49 5.63
N LEU A 49 -3.53 -0.20 5.75
CA LEU A 49 -2.87 0.34 6.92
C LEU A 49 -3.94 0.66 7.97
N LEU A 50 -3.95 -0.03 9.10
CA LEU A 50 -4.87 0.26 10.19
C LEU A 50 -4.31 1.39 11.07
N LEU A 51 -5.13 2.36 11.45
CA LEU A 51 -4.75 3.46 12.33
C LEU A 51 -5.49 3.35 13.67
N VAL A 52 -4.78 3.45 14.79
CA VAL A 52 -5.33 3.26 16.13
C VAL A 52 -4.76 4.27 17.12
N THR A 53 -5.58 4.71 18.08
CA THR A 53 -5.16 5.40 19.31
C THR A 53 -5.13 4.46 20.51
N ALA A 54 -5.68 3.25 20.36
CA ALA A 54 -5.81 2.22 21.39
C ALA A 54 -6.66 2.63 22.60
N THR A 55 -7.68 3.46 22.38
CA THR A 55 -8.56 3.96 23.47
C THR A 55 -9.45 2.85 24.05
N ASN A 56 -9.76 1.84 23.23
CA ASN A 56 -10.59 0.69 23.63
C ASN A 56 -9.82 -0.65 23.58
N LEU A 57 -8.49 -0.59 23.55
CA LEU A 57 -7.62 -1.77 23.53
C LEU A 57 -6.93 -1.92 24.89
N ASP A 58 -6.78 -3.15 25.35
CA ASP A 58 -5.93 -3.48 26.50
C ASP A 58 -4.45 -3.50 26.05
N ALA A 59 -3.93 -2.33 25.69
CA ALA A 59 -2.65 -2.21 24.99
C ALA A 59 -1.42 -2.45 25.86
N GLU A 60 -1.60 -2.50 27.19
CA GLU A 60 -0.56 -2.87 28.15
C GLU A 60 -0.45 -4.39 28.34
N ASN A 61 -1.46 -5.16 27.93
CA ASN A 61 -1.49 -6.60 28.09
C ASN A 61 -0.78 -7.31 26.92
N PRO A 62 0.37 -7.99 27.17
CA PRO A 62 1.15 -8.62 26.11
C PRO A 62 0.40 -9.72 25.36
N GLU A 63 -0.43 -10.50 26.05
CA GLU A 63 -1.19 -11.58 25.40
C GLU A 63 -2.33 -11.02 24.54
N ALA A 64 -3.01 -9.98 25.03
CA ALA A 64 -4.04 -9.29 24.26
C ALA A 64 -3.47 -8.68 22.97
N MET A 65 -2.30 -8.02 23.06
CA MET A 65 -1.65 -7.40 21.90
C MET A 65 -1.09 -8.41 20.91
N ARG A 66 -0.50 -9.51 21.36
CA ARG A 66 -0.11 -10.62 20.46
C ARG A 66 -1.31 -11.17 19.70
N ARG A 67 -2.42 -11.42 20.40
CA ARG A 67 -3.67 -11.89 19.75
C ARG A 67 -4.20 -10.86 18.76
N TYR A 68 -4.20 -9.59 19.13
CA TYR A 68 -4.65 -8.50 18.25
C TYR A 68 -3.82 -8.42 16.97
N VAL A 69 -2.49 -8.35 17.08
CA VAL A 69 -1.58 -8.29 15.92
C VAL A 69 -1.71 -9.51 15.01
N ARG A 70 -1.78 -10.72 15.57
CA ARG A 70 -2.00 -11.96 14.78
C ARG A 70 -3.29 -11.92 13.97
N ARG A 71 -4.36 -11.40 14.55
CA ARG A 71 -5.65 -11.27 13.86
C ARG A 71 -5.58 -10.28 12.72
N LEU A 72 -4.91 -9.14 12.91
CA LEU A 72 -4.70 -8.15 11.85
C LEU A 72 -3.93 -8.77 10.67
N LEU A 73 -2.83 -9.46 10.95
CA LEU A 73 -2.06 -10.17 9.92
C LEU A 73 -2.88 -11.24 9.21
N GLY A 74 -3.65 -12.03 9.96
CA GLY A 74 -4.56 -13.04 9.39
C GLY A 74 -5.65 -12.46 8.48
N ALA A 75 -6.05 -11.21 8.71
CA ALA A 75 -6.98 -10.46 7.88
C ALA A 75 -6.32 -9.74 6.68
N GLY A 76 -5.00 -9.86 6.53
CA GLY A 76 -4.27 -9.21 5.44
C GLY A 76 -3.95 -7.73 5.68
N VAL A 77 -4.07 -7.23 6.90
CA VAL A 77 -3.62 -5.87 7.26
C VAL A 77 -2.11 -5.79 7.06
N VAL A 78 -1.65 -4.77 6.34
CA VAL A 78 -0.26 -4.66 5.90
C VAL A 78 0.60 -3.83 6.84
N GLY A 79 -0.01 -3.07 7.74
CA GLY A 79 0.69 -2.31 8.77
C GLY A 79 -0.26 -1.70 9.79
N LEU A 80 0.31 -1.24 10.89
CA LEU A 80 -0.38 -0.55 11.98
C LEU A 80 0.24 0.83 12.19
N GLY A 81 -0.56 1.88 12.14
CA GLY A 81 -0.20 3.24 12.54
C GLY A 81 -0.76 3.55 13.92
N PHE A 82 0.10 3.82 14.88
CA PHE A 82 -0.28 4.13 16.25
C PHE A 82 -0.13 5.62 16.53
N ALA A 83 -1.21 6.28 16.94
CA ALA A 83 -1.18 7.68 17.34
C ALA A 83 -0.67 7.86 18.77
N VAL A 84 0.51 8.48 18.89
CA VAL A 84 1.11 8.85 20.18
C VAL A 84 0.67 10.25 20.62
N GLY A 85 0.68 10.49 21.93
CA GLY A 85 0.24 11.74 22.55
C GLY A 85 -1.27 11.98 22.48
N VAL A 86 -2.07 10.92 22.32
CA VAL A 86 -3.54 10.97 22.34
C VAL A 86 -4.09 10.25 23.58
N HIS A 87 -3.98 8.92 23.62
CA HIS A 87 -4.31 8.12 24.80
C HIS A 87 -3.04 7.66 25.53
N TYR A 88 -2.03 7.25 24.77
CA TYR A 88 -0.70 6.89 25.27
C TYR A 88 0.34 7.91 24.79
N GLU A 89 1.32 8.26 25.64
CA GLU A 89 2.41 9.19 25.30
C GLU A 89 3.40 8.59 24.30
N ASP A 90 3.67 7.29 24.36
CA ASP A 90 4.43 6.51 23.37
C ASP A 90 3.69 5.20 23.07
N ILE A 91 4.13 4.44 22.06
CA ILE A 91 3.55 3.13 21.75
C ILE A 91 3.77 2.17 22.93
N PRO A 92 2.71 1.55 23.48
CA PRO A 92 2.84 0.56 24.54
C PRO A 92 3.78 -0.58 24.17
N ALA A 93 4.66 -0.98 25.10
CA ALA A 93 5.68 -2.00 24.86
C ALA A 93 5.07 -3.34 24.41
N ALA A 94 3.95 -3.74 25.02
CA ALA A 94 3.21 -4.95 24.66
C ALA A 94 2.77 -4.96 23.18
N LEU A 95 2.36 -3.81 22.62
CA LEU A 95 2.01 -3.69 21.20
C LEU A 95 3.25 -3.68 20.30
N ALA A 96 4.28 -2.93 20.69
CA ALA A 96 5.53 -2.85 19.93
C ALA A 96 6.21 -4.23 19.81
N ASP A 97 6.32 -4.95 20.92
CA ASP A 97 6.90 -6.29 20.98
C ASP A 97 6.08 -7.29 20.16
N ALA A 98 4.75 -7.22 20.22
CA ALA A 98 3.87 -8.06 19.43
C ALA A 98 4.02 -7.80 17.93
N ALA A 99 4.06 -6.53 17.51
CA ALA A 99 4.25 -6.15 16.12
C ALA A 99 5.61 -6.64 15.57
N VAL A 100 6.67 -6.51 16.36
CA VAL A 100 8.02 -7.01 16.02
C VAL A 100 8.02 -8.54 15.92
N ALA A 101 7.48 -9.24 16.91
CA ALA A 101 7.50 -10.71 16.96
C ALA A 101 6.72 -11.35 15.80
N GLU A 102 5.60 -10.74 15.39
CA GLU A 102 4.75 -11.25 14.31
C GLU A 102 5.10 -10.64 12.94
N GLY A 103 6.02 -9.68 12.90
CA GLY A 103 6.48 -9.04 11.66
C GLY A 103 5.44 -8.11 11.01
N LEU A 104 4.54 -7.51 11.78
CA LEU A 104 3.62 -6.46 11.31
C LEU A 104 4.34 -5.11 11.32
N PRO A 105 4.47 -4.40 10.19
CA PRO A 105 5.01 -3.04 10.17
C PRO A 105 4.25 -2.12 11.13
N LEU A 106 5.01 -1.44 11.99
CA LEU A 106 4.48 -0.54 13.00
C LEU A 106 5.01 0.87 12.74
N LEU A 107 4.10 1.81 12.54
CA LEU A 107 4.37 3.21 12.29
C LEU A 107 3.86 4.03 13.47
N GLU A 108 4.69 4.92 13.98
CA GLU A 108 4.28 5.97 14.90
C GLU A 108 3.68 7.13 14.10
N VAL A 109 2.51 7.57 14.53
CA VAL A 109 1.82 8.76 14.02
C VAL A 109 1.93 9.84 15.09
N PRO A 110 2.70 10.92 14.86
CA PRO A 110 2.87 11.94 15.87
C PRO A 110 1.60 12.77 16.02
N ARG A 111 1.34 13.29 17.23
CA ARG A 111 0.13 14.08 17.58
C ARG A 111 -0.27 15.17 16.57
N PRO A 112 0.65 15.93 15.93
CA PRO A 112 0.27 16.93 14.94
C PRO A 112 -0.28 16.38 13.62
N THR A 113 -0.12 15.08 13.35
CA THR A 113 -0.58 14.43 12.12
C THR A 113 -1.95 13.78 12.36
N PRO A 114 -3.07 14.41 11.95
CA PRO A 114 -4.37 13.78 12.08
C PRO A 114 -4.49 12.59 11.12
N PHE A 115 -5.21 11.55 11.53
CA PHE A 115 -5.49 10.39 10.66
C PHE A 115 -6.13 10.79 9.33
N LEU A 116 -6.95 11.86 9.31
CA LEU A 116 -7.51 12.42 8.08
C LEU A 116 -6.44 12.84 7.06
N ALA A 117 -5.29 13.37 7.50
CA ALA A 117 -4.21 13.73 6.60
C ALA A 117 -3.59 12.49 5.94
N ILE A 118 -3.44 11.40 6.70
CA ILE A 118 -2.98 10.11 6.19
C ILE A 118 -4.01 9.54 5.20
N SER A 119 -5.30 9.54 5.55
CA SER A 119 -6.39 9.13 4.66
C SER A 119 -6.38 9.90 3.35
N LYS A 120 -6.29 11.23 3.39
CA LYS A 120 -6.20 12.05 2.17
C LYS A 120 -4.96 11.74 1.34
N ALA A 121 -3.81 11.52 1.97
CA ALA A 121 -2.57 11.18 1.28
C ALA A 121 -2.68 9.83 0.56
N VAL A 122 -3.22 8.81 1.24
CA VAL A 122 -3.47 7.47 0.68
C VAL A 122 -4.48 7.55 -0.47
N SER A 123 -5.65 8.16 -0.26
CA SER A 123 -6.66 8.30 -1.31
C SER A 123 -6.12 9.03 -2.55
N LYS A 124 -5.37 10.12 -2.37
CA LYS A 124 -4.75 10.85 -3.48
C LYS A 124 -3.74 9.98 -4.24
N ALA A 125 -2.92 9.22 -3.53
CA ALA A 125 -1.92 8.37 -4.15
C ALA A 125 -2.54 7.18 -4.91
N VAL A 126 -3.58 6.55 -4.35
CA VAL A 126 -4.34 5.48 -5.02
C VAL A 126 -5.01 6.01 -6.29
N ALA A 127 -5.69 7.15 -6.21
CA ALA A 127 -6.32 7.79 -7.38
C ALA A 127 -5.28 8.17 -8.45
N ALA A 128 -4.12 8.70 -8.04
CA ALA A 128 -3.04 9.04 -8.97
C ALA A 128 -2.46 7.80 -9.67
N ASP A 129 -2.36 6.65 -8.99
CA ASP A 129 -1.87 5.41 -9.60
C ASP A 129 -2.87 4.83 -10.61
N GLN A 130 -4.16 4.88 -10.29
CA GLN A 130 -5.23 4.51 -11.22
C GLN A 130 -5.21 5.41 -12.46
N TYR A 131 -5.09 6.73 -12.27
CA TYR A 131 -5.03 7.68 -13.39
C TYR A 131 -3.81 7.42 -14.29
N ARG A 132 -2.62 7.24 -13.71
CA ARG A 132 -1.41 6.90 -14.48
C ARG A 132 -1.57 5.61 -15.28
N SER A 133 -2.21 4.59 -14.71
CA SER A 133 -2.44 3.32 -15.40
C SER A 133 -3.32 3.49 -16.64
N VAL A 134 -4.35 4.34 -16.55
CA VAL A 134 -5.21 4.67 -17.70
C VAL A 134 -4.45 5.48 -18.75
N THR A 135 -3.74 6.54 -18.34
CA THR A 135 -2.99 7.40 -19.27
C THR A 135 -1.89 6.63 -20.01
N ALA A 136 -1.14 5.78 -19.32
CA ALA A 136 -0.10 4.96 -19.93
C ALA A 136 -0.66 4.03 -21.03
N GLY A 137 -1.84 3.44 -20.82
CA GLY A 137 -2.52 2.63 -21.83
C GLY A 137 -2.86 3.43 -23.10
N PHE A 138 -3.37 4.66 -22.94
CA PHE A 138 -3.66 5.54 -24.08
C PHE A 138 -2.39 6.00 -24.81
N GLU A 139 -1.32 6.31 -24.09
CA GLU A 139 -0.04 6.68 -24.68
C GLU A 139 0.54 5.53 -25.52
N ALA A 140 0.56 4.31 -24.96
CA ALA A 140 0.99 3.11 -25.67
C ALA A 140 0.12 2.87 -26.92
N GLN A 141 -1.21 2.93 -26.80
CA GLN A 141 -2.11 2.76 -27.94
C GLN A 141 -1.80 3.78 -29.06
N ARG A 142 -1.60 5.05 -28.72
CA ARG A 142 -1.31 6.12 -29.69
C ARG A 142 0.03 5.91 -30.38
N GLU A 143 1.04 5.47 -29.64
CA GLU A 143 2.37 5.15 -30.18
C GLU A 143 2.32 3.97 -31.14
N LEU A 144 1.62 2.90 -30.76
CA LEU A 144 1.42 1.70 -31.58
C LEU A 144 0.64 2.02 -32.85
N THR A 145 -0.43 2.80 -32.75
CA THR A 145 -1.23 3.23 -33.92
C THR A 145 -0.39 4.04 -34.89
N ARG A 146 0.43 4.97 -34.37
CA ARG A 146 1.36 5.74 -35.19
C ARG A 146 2.37 4.83 -35.89
N ALA A 147 2.99 3.91 -35.15
CA ALA A 147 3.94 2.93 -35.70
C ALA A 147 3.34 2.16 -36.88
N ALA A 148 2.12 1.64 -36.70
CA ALA A 148 1.41 0.87 -37.72
C ALA A 148 1.16 1.69 -38.99
N LEU A 149 0.79 2.97 -38.86
CA LEU A 149 0.44 3.84 -39.98
C LEU A 149 1.65 4.43 -40.71
N THR A 150 2.76 4.72 -40.02
CA THR A 150 3.90 5.44 -40.60
C THR A 150 5.13 4.59 -40.85
N GLU A 151 5.35 3.56 -40.02
CA GLU A 151 6.58 2.74 -40.02
C GLU A 151 6.30 1.28 -40.38
N GLY A 152 5.03 0.85 -40.31
CA GLY A 152 4.57 -0.47 -40.71
C GLY A 152 4.55 -1.51 -39.58
N PRO A 153 4.16 -2.76 -39.90
CA PRO A 153 3.86 -3.80 -38.92
C PRO A 153 5.06 -4.21 -38.04
N ALA A 154 6.28 -4.21 -38.59
CA ALA A 154 7.47 -4.57 -37.84
C ALA A 154 7.78 -3.57 -36.70
N ALA A 155 7.63 -2.27 -36.97
CA ALA A 155 7.82 -1.23 -35.95
C ALA A 155 6.73 -1.28 -34.87
N LEU A 156 5.48 -1.58 -35.26
CA LEU A 156 4.40 -1.84 -34.33
C LEU A 156 4.74 -3.00 -33.38
N LEU A 157 5.16 -4.15 -33.92
CA LEU A 157 5.50 -5.33 -33.14
C LEU A 157 6.67 -5.07 -32.17
N ALA A 158 7.71 -4.37 -32.63
CA ALA A 158 8.85 -4.01 -31.79
C ALA A 158 8.44 -3.13 -30.59
N ARG A 159 7.59 -2.12 -30.82
CA ARG A 159 7.07 -1.26 -29.75
C ARG A 159 6.12 -1.99 -28.80
N LEU A 160 5.29 -2.89 -29.34
CA LEU A 160 4.39 -3.70 -28.53
C LEU A 160 5.19 -4.62 -27.60
N ALA A 161 6.19 -5.31 -28.13
CA ALA A 161 7.09 -6.17 -27.37
C ALA A 161 7.77 -5.42 -26.21
N ALA A 162 8.21 -4.17 -26.44
CA ALA A 162 8.78 -3.32 -25.40
C ALA A 162 7.76 -2.93 -24.32
N HIS A 163 6.53 -2.56 -24.69
CA HIS A 163 5.48 -2.18 -23.73
C HIS A 163 4.99 -3.33 -22.85
N VAL A 164 5.01 -4.57 -23.36
CA VAL A 164 4.60 -5.76 -22.60
C VAL A 164 5.76 -6.45 -21.88
N ASP A 165 6.98 -5.90 -21.97
CA ASP A 165 8.21 -6.51 -21.45
C ASP A 165 8.36 -7.97 -21.90
N GLY A 166 8.17 -8.21 -23.21
CA GLY A 166 8.03 -9.56 -23.76
C GLY A 166 8.21 -9.63 -25.27
N TRP A 167 7.49 -10.53 -25.93
CA TRP A 167 7.56 -10.75 -27.37
C TRP A 167 6.20 -10.54 -28.03
N ALA A 168 6.23 -10.12 -29.30
CA ALA A 168 5.05 -9.95 -30.14
C ALA A 168 5.31 -10.57 -31.52
N ALA A 169 4.32 -11.27 -32.08
CA ALA A 169 4.36 -11.83 -33.42
C ALA A 169 3.03 -11.51 -34.13
N LEU A 170 3.09 -11.29 -35.45
CA LEU A 170 1.92 -11.11 -36.29
C LEU A 170 1.76 -12.37 -37.15
N TYR A 171 0.58 -12.96 -37.16
CA TYR A 171 0.26 -14.09 -38.01
C TYR A 171 -0.72 -13.66 -39.08
N ASP A 172 -0.54 -14.14 -40.31
CA ASP A 172 -1.56 -14.00 -41.35
C ASP A 172 -2.66 -15.07 -41.20
N ALA A 173 -3.68 -15.00 -42.08
CA ALA A 173 -4.80 -15.95 -42.06
C ALA A 173 -4.39 -17.41 -42.37
N THR A 174 -3.18 -17.64 -42.89
CA THR A 174 -2.63 -18.97 -43.18
C THR A 174 -1.78 -19.52 -42.03
N GLY A 175 -1.49 -18.69 -41.02
CA GLY A 175 -0.64 -19.04 -39.89
C GLY A 175 0.85 -18.82 -40.14
N ALA A 176 1.22 -18.10 -41.22
CA ALA A 176 2.60 -17.67 -41.43
C ALA A 176 2.91 -16.45 -40.54
N VAL A 177 4.15 -16.40 -40.01
CA VAL A 177 4.71 -15.28 -39.20
C VAL A 177 5.43 -14.28 -40.09
#